data_AF-A0A4X2M7L4-F1
#
_entry.id   AF-A0A4X2M7L4-F1
#
_cell.length_a   1.000
_cell.length_b   1.000
_cell.length_c   1.000
_cell.angle_alpha   90.00
_cell.angle_beta   90.00
_cell.angle_gamma   90.00
#
_symmetry.space_group_name_H-M   'P 1'
#
loop_
_entity.id
_entity.type
_entity.pdbx_description
1 polymer ?
#
loop_
_entity_poly.entity_id
_entity_poly.type
_entity_poly.pdbx_seq_one_letter_code
_entity_poly.pdbx_strand_id
1 'polypeptide(L)'
;MLWDPKLAHFLCNAVRWLAGDQMSKIGINPEVKDLCPLLSGHCLEHCIVPCVNTELSVYCCQTYKDHEAKQLHEFVAEGGGLLIGGYTDKLGWAPKFQLSP
;
A
#
# COMPACT_ATOMS: atom_id res chain seq x y z
N MET A 1 -8.03 1.00 13.77
CA MET A 1 -8.07 1.37 12.33
C MET A 1 -6.63 1.39 11.82
N LEU A 2 -6.35 1.23 10.52
CA LEU A 2 -4.95 1.09 10.03
C LEU A 2 -4.03 2.23 10.52
N TRP A 3 -4.55 3.45 10.55
CA TRP A 3 -3.89 4.69 11.02
C TRP A 3 -3.89 4.88 12.55
N ASP A 4 -4.17 3.83 13.32
CA ASP A 4 -4.08 3.90 14.79
C ASP A 4 -2.64 4.24 15.18
N PRO A 5 -2.40 5.30 15.98
CA PRO A 5 -1.05 5.67 16.42
C PRO A 5 -0.30 4.52 17.10
N LYS A 6 -1.00 3.57 17.73
CA LYS A 6 -0.41 2.37 18.33
C LYS A 6 0.25 1.44 17.30
N LEU A 7 -0.20 1.50 16.04
CA LEU A 7 0.33 0.71 14.92
C LEU A 7 1.37 1.49 14.10
N ALA A 8 1.63 2.76 14.41
CA ALA A 8 2.51 3.61 13.60
C ALA A 8 3.90 3.02 13.38
N HIS A 9 4.55 2.57 14.46
CA HIS A 9 5.86 1.92 14.35
C HIS A 9 5.83 0.65 13.50
N PHE A 10 4.80 -0.18 13.65
CA PHE A 10 4.64 -1.40 12.86
C PHE A 10 4.50 -1.08 11.37
N LEU A 11 3.65 -0.12 11.03
CA LEU A 11 3.45 0.31 9.64
C LEU A 11 4.71 0.93 9.04
N CYS A 12 5.40 1.80 9.77
CA CYS A 12 6.66 2.38 9.29
C CYS A 12 7.73 1.32 9.05
N ASN A 13 7.82 0.31 9.93
CA ASN A 13 8.75 -0.80 9.74
C ASN A 13 8.36 -1.68 8.55
N ALA A 14 7.07 -1.94 8.36
CA ALA A 14 6.57 -2.66 7.20
C ALA A 14 6.88 -1.90 5.90
N VAL A 15 6.63 -0.59 5.85
CA VAL A 15 6.96 0.25 4.69
C VAL A 15 8.46 0.29 4.41
N ARG A 16 9.32 0.38 5.44
CA ARG A 16 10.77 0.29 5.27
C ARG A 16 11.22 -1.06 4.75
N TRP A 17 10.65 -2.15 5.28
CA TRP A 17 10.93 -3.50 4.78
C TRP A 17 10.50 -3.67 3.32
N LEU A 18 9.33 -3.14 2.95
CA LEU A 18 8.83 -3.14 1.57
C LEU A 18 9.68 -2.28 0.63
N ALA A 19 10.24 -1.18 1.11
CA ALA A 19 11.15 -0.34 0.31
C ALA A 19 12.53 -1.00 0.10
N GLY A 20 12.93 -1.90 0.99
CA GLY A 20 14.25 -2.53 0.95
C GLY A 20 15.38 -1.49 1.01
N ASP A 21 16.41 -1.70 0.19
CA ASP A 21 17.54 -0.75 0.05
C ASP A 21 17.23 0.40 -0.94
N GLN A 22 16.05 0.38 -1.57
CA GLN A 22 15.64 1.40 -2.52
C GLN A 22 15.14 2.63 -1.76
N MET A 23 15.96 3.69 -1.72
CA MET A 23 15.56 5.02 -1.20
C MET A 23 14.59 5.77 -2.13
N SER A 24 13.80 5.07 -2.95
CA SER A 24 12.80 5.68 -3.84
C SER A 24 11.53 6.09 -3.10
N LYS A 25 10.67 6.84 -3.79
CA LYS A 25 9.48 7.48 -3.23
C LYS A 25 8.39 6.47 -2.89
N ILE A 26 7.74 6.69 -1.74
CA ILE A 26 6.53 5.97 -1.36
C ILE A 26 5.31 6.65 -1.98
N GLY A 27 4.54 5.93 -2.78
CA GLY A 27 3.28 6.41 -3.35
C GLY A 27 2.10 6.08 -2.46
N ILE A 28 1.22 7.07 -2.24
CA ILE A 28 0.02 6.93 -1.42
C ILE A 28 -1.20 7.21 -2.27
N ASN A 29 -2.10 6.24 -2.37
CA ASN A 29 -3.39 6.44 -3.03
C ASN A 29 -4.20 7.51 -2.26
N PRO A 30 -4.89 8.44 -2.95
CA PRO A 30 -5.75 9.43 -2.30
C PRO A 30 -6.78 8.87 -1.31
N GLU A 31 -7.24 7.63 -1.51
CA GLU A 31 -8.17 6.91 -0.62
C GLU A 31 -7.55 6.61 0.75
N VAL A 32 -6.22 6.54 0.83
CA VAL A 32 -5.47 6.25 2.06
C VAL A 32 -4.56 7.41 2.48
N LYS A 33 -4.89 8.65 2.09
CA LYS A 33 -4.14 9.86 2.45
C LYS A 33 -3.98 10.09 3.95
N ASP A 34 -4.83 9.48 4.77
CA ASP A 34 -4.74 9.56 6.24
C ASP A 34 -3.48 8.85 6.77
N LEU A 35 -2.75 8.11 5.91
CA LEU A 35 -1.43 7.56 6.20
C LEU A 35 -0.31 8.62 6.14
N CYS A 36 -0.50 9.73 5.40
CA CYS A 36 0.54 10.75 5.21
C CYS A 36 1.08 11.33 6.53
N PRO A 37 0.25 11.73 7.52
CA PRO A 37 0.76 12.27 8.79
C PRO A 37 1.62 11.27 9.56
N LEU A 38 1.28 9.98 9.48
CA LEU A 38 2.00 8.88 10.14
C LEU A 38 3.38 8.70 9.52
N LEU A 39 3.48 8.72 8.19
CA LEU A 39 4.75 8.58 7.46
C LEU A 39 5.64 9.81 7.60
N SER A 40 5.07 11.02 7.52
CA SER A 40 5.79 12.28 7.79
C SER A 40 6.45 12.28 9.16
N GLY A 41 5.75 11.81 10.20
CA GLY A 41 6.27 11.73 11.56
C GLY A 41 7.46 10.77 11.73
N HIS A 42 7.72 9.90 10.76
CA HIS A 42 8.80 8.91 10.79
C HIS A 42 9.83 9.11 9.66
N CYS A 43 9.90 10.31 9.09
CA CYS A 43 10.86 10.72 8.05
C CYS A 43 10.82 9.85 6.79
N LEU A 44 9.63 9.39 6.39
CA LEU A 44 9.43 8.63 5.15
C LEU A 44 8.92 9.58 4.06
N GLU A 45 9.76 9.83 3.04
CA GLU A 45 9.38 10.65 1.88
C GLU A 45 8.30 9.95 1.07
N HIS A 46 7.21 10.66 0.82
CA HIS A 46 6.07 10.12 0.10
C HIS A 46 5.41 11.15 -0.81
N CYS A 47 4.68 10.67 -1.80
CA CYS A 47 3.83 11.47 -2.68
C CYS A 47 2.43 10.88 -2.77
N ILE A 48 1.43 11.74 -2.96
CA ILE A 48 0.07 11.28 -3.24
C ILE A 48 -0.04 11.03 -4.74
N VAL A 49 -0.34 9.79 -5.11
CA VAL A 49 -0.46 9.36 -6.51
C VAL A 49 -1.67 8.44 -6.68
N PRO A 50 -2.54 8.67 -7.69
CA PRO A 50 -3.77 7.89 -7.87
C PRO A 50 -3.50 6.45 -8.30
N CYS A 51 -2.38 6.18 -8.96
CA CYS A 51 -2.00 4.87 -9.47
C CYS A 51 -0.49 4.63 -9.30
N VAL A 52 -0.10 3.36 -9.43
CA VAL A 52 1.30 2.94 -9.37
C VAL A 52 2.07 3.39 -10.61
N ASN A 53 3.35 3.71 -10.45
CA ASN A 53 4.25 4.07 -11.55
C ASN A 53 5.66 3.53 -11.27
N THR A 54 6.52 3.57 -12.29
CA THR A 54 7.87 2.97 -12.25
C THR A 54 8.88 3.72 -11.37
N GLU A 55 8.53 4.90 -10.84
CA GLU A 55 9.40 5.69 -9.95
C GLU A 55 9.19 5.37 -8.47
N LEU A 56 8.19 4.55 -8.13
CA LEU A 56 7.85 4.19 -6.76
C LEU A 56 8.58 2.91 -6.33
N SER A 57 9.04 2.84 -5.08
CA SER A 57 9.40 1.55 -4.45
C SER A 57 8.22 0.92 -3.75
N VAL A 58 7.38 1.73 -3.12
CA VAL A 58 6.25 1.26 -2.32
C VAL A 58 4.99 1.98 -2.74
N TYR A 59 3.89 1.24 -2.89
CA TYR A 59 2.58 1.80 -3.13
C TYR A 59 1.60 1.41 -2.01
N CYS A 60 0.88 2.39 -1.47
CA CYS A 60 -0.10 2.21 -0.40
C CYS A 60 -1.51 2.47 -0.93
N CYS A 61 -2.43 1.51 -0.79
CA CYS A 61 -3.83 1.65 -1.24
C CYS A 61 -4.83 0.92 -0.31
N GLN A 62 -6.13 1.21 -0.45
CA GLN A 62 -7.17 0.63 0.43
C GLN A 62 -7.69 -0.71 -0.09
N THR A 63 -7.93 -0.81 -1.39
CA THR A 63 -8.56 -2.01 -1.98
C THR A 63 -7.96 -2.33 -3.32
N TYR A 64 -8.08 -3.60 -3.69
CA TYR A 64 -7.76 -4.07 -5.02
C TYR A 64 -8.88 -3.70 -5.98
N LYS A 65 -8.61 -2.82 -6.94
CA LYS A 65 -9.56 -2.49 -8.01
C LYS A 65 -9.20 -3.28 -9.27
N ASP A 66 -10.19 -3.94 -9.86
CA ASP A 66 -9.98 -4.82 -11.02
C ASP A 66 -9.33 -4.12 -12.23
N HIS A 67 -9.51 -2.79 -12.37
CA HIS A 67 -8.88 -2.02 -13.45
C HIS A 67 -7.40 -1.68 -13.19
N GLU A 68 -6.95 -1.67 -11.93
CA GLU A 68 -5.56 -1.39 -11.53
C GLU A 68 -4.77 -2.69 -11.29
N ALA A 69 -5.48 -3.81 -11.22
CA ALA A 69 -4.99 -5.17 -11.03
C ALA A 69 -3.71 -5.50 -11.81
N LYS A 70 -3.74 -5.26 -13.12
CA LYS A 70 -2.64 -5.58 -14.02
C LYS A 70 -1.38 -4.76 -13.68
N GLN A 71 -1.55 -3.46 -13.46
CA GLN A 71 -0.44 -2.55 -13.15
C GLN A 71 0.17 -2.87 -11.78
N LEU A 72 -0.67 -3.19 -10.79
CA LEU A 72 -0.20 -3.61 -9.46
C LEU A 72 0.55 -4.95 -9.53
N HIS A 73 0.07 -5.89 -10.34
CA HIS A 73 0.76 -7.15 -10.56
C HIS A 73 2.14 -6.97 -11.22
N GLU A 74 2.21 -6.17 -12.28
CA GLU A 74 3.47 -5.85 -12.96
C GLU A 74 4.45 -5.16 -11.99
N PHE A 75 3.98 -4.17 -11.24
CA PHE A 75 4.78 -3.48 -10.23
C PHE A 75 5.36 -4.42 -9.17
N VAL A 76 4.55 -5.33 -8.61
CA VAL A 76 5.04 -6.31 -7.62
C VAL A 76 5.98 -7.33 -8.26
N ALA A 77 5.71 -7.74 -9.50
CA ALA A 77 6.57 -8.66 -10.24
C ALA A 77 7.96 -8.06 -10.54
N GLU A 78 8.03 -6.73 -10.71
CA GLU A 78 9.28 -5.97 -10.86
C GLU A 78 9.99 -5.71 -9.52
N GLY A 79 9.41 -6.14 -8.39
CA GLY A 79 9.99 -6.01 -7.06
C GLY A 79 9.46 -4.83 -6.23
N GLY A 80 8.43 -4.14 -6.71
CA GLY A 80 7.74 -3.08 -5.98
C GLY A 80 7.00 -3.61 -4.75
N GLY A 81 7.12 -2.88 -3.63
CA GLY A 81 6.44 -3.18 -2.38
C GLY A 81 5.00 -2.68 -2.36
N LEU A 82 4.06 -3.52 -1.94
CA LEU A 82 2.63 -3.17 -1.92
C LEU A 82 2.06 -3.26 -0.50
N LEU A 83 1.51 -2.16 0.00
CA LEU A 83 0.78 -2.10 1.28
C LEU A 83 -0.71 -1.87 1.01
N ILE A 84 -1.54 -2.87 1.35
CA ILE A 84 -3.00 -2.79 1.19
C ILE A 84 -3.67 -2.71 2.56
N GLY A 85 -4.41 -1.63 2.78
CA GLY A 85 -5.19 -1.40 3.99
C GLY A 85 -6.58 -2.01 3.90
N GLY A 86 -6.79 -3.21 4.44
CA GLY A 86 -8.12 -3.81 4.51
C GLY A 86 -9.08 -3.02 5.42
N TYR A 87 -10.26 -2.67 4.90
CA TYR A 87 -11.40 -2.24 5.71
C TYR A 87 -12.28 -3.47 6.00
N THR A 88 -12.62 -3.68 7.28
CA THR A 88 -13.52 -4.75 7.70
C THR A 88 -14.81 -4.15 8.28
N ASP A 89 -15.66 -3.62 7.42
CA ASP A 89 -17.07 -3.44 7.73
C ASP A 89 -17.86 -4.65 7.25
N LYS A 90 -18.16 -5.55 8.19
CA LYS A 90 -19.10 -6.68 8.06
C LYS A 90 -18.84 -7.68 6.92
N LEU A 91 -18.48 -8.91 7.34
CA LEU A 91 -18.78 -10.19 6.68
C LEU A 91 -18.98 -10.15 5.13
N GLY A 92 -17.92 -10.42 4.36
CA GLY A 92 -18.05 -10.59 2.92
C GLY A 92 -16.87 -11.24 2.18
N TRP A 93 -15.74 -11.48 2.84
CA TRP A 93 -14.50 -11.96 2.17
C TRP A 93 -14.47 -13.46 1.87
N ALA A 94 -15.62 -14.14 1.80
CA ALA A 94 -15.66 -15.58 1.58
C ALA A 94 -15.60 -16.06 0.11
N PRO A 95 -15.97 -15.33 -0.97
CA PRO A 95 -16.01 -16.00 -2.29
C PRO A 95 -14.91 -15.64 -3.29
N LYS A 96 -14.06 -14.63 -3.10
CA LYS A 96 -13.14 -14.19 -4.18
C LYS A 96 -11.82 -14.98 -4.32
N PHE A 97 -11.56 -15.97 -3.47
CA PHE A 97 -10.41 -16.89 -3.61
C PHE A 97 -10.81 -18.28 -4.14
N GLN A 98 -11.88 -18.39 -4.94
CA GLN A 98 -12.02 -19.58 -5.78
C GLN A 98 -11.08 -19.44 -6.97
N LEU A 99 -9.92 -20.11 -6.86
CA LEU A 99 -9.14 -20.55 -8.01
C LEU A 99 -10.10 -21.23 -8.99
N SER A 100 -10.21 -20.68 -10.19
CA SER A 100 -10.82 -21.36 -11.33
C SER A 100 -10.05 -22.67 -11.59
N PRO A 101 -10.73 -23.76 -11.98
CA PRO A 101 -10.09 -25.06 -12.25
C PRO A 101 -9.06 -24.99 -13.37
#